data_AF-A0A6C0BEX8-F1
#
_entry.id   AF-A0A6C0BEX8-F1
#
_cell.length_a   1.000
_cell.length_b   1.000
_cell.length_c   1.000
_cell.angle_alpha   90.00
_cell.angle_beta   90.00
_cell.angle_gamma   90.00
#
_symmetry.space_group_name_H-M   'P 1'
#
loop_
_entity.id
_entity.type
_entity.pdbx_description
1 polymer ?
#
loop_
_entity_poly.entity_id
_entity_poly.type
_entity_poly.pdbx_seq_one_letter_code
_entity_poly.pdbx_strand_id
1 'polypeptide(L)'
;MFSVDWFSNNIPVWQKQLKRFVGKQVNALEIGSYEGMSALWLLQNILTHPKSRMYCIDSFEDDKKGIIMNTFQNNMEPFKSKYKLFKGKSSDILKTPQLLKTKFDVIYIDGNHHSRHVLEDAVLAFALLKPKGILIFDDYTNSKDHDNRCPKPAIDAFLNAYANEIKVIYSRWQVIIEKRSKPINSRPCYSEFWPEPK
;
A
#
# COMPACT_ATOMS: atom_id res chain seq x y z
N MET A 1 17.23 5.59 -12.94
CA MET A 1 17.77 6.39 -11.81
C MET A 1 16.63 7.22 -11.27
N PHE A 2 16.42 7.22 -9.96
CA PHE A 2 15.34 7.98 -9.32
C PHE A 2 15.74 9.44 -9.13
N SER A 3 14.79 10.37 -9.25
CA SER A 3 15.02 11.79 -9.04
C SER A 3 15.05 12.18 -7.56
N VAL A 4 14.27 11.47 -6.73
CA VAL A 4 14.17 11.68 -5.27
C VAL A 4 14.04 10.34 -4.56
N ASP A 5 14.63 10.24 -3.36
CA ASP A 5 14.46 9.08 -2.47
C ASP A 5 13.31 9.31 -1.49
N TRP A 6 12.15 8.74 -1.82
CA TRP A 6 10.96 8.75 -0.98
C TRP A 6 10.78 7.46 -0.16
N PHE A 7 11.59 6.43 -0.37
CA PHE A 7 11.27 5.08 0.11
C PHE A 7 12.34 4.45 1.01
N SER A 8 13.62 4.77 0.88
CA SER A 8 14.68 4.01 1.56
C SER A 8 14.54 3.95 3.08
N ASN A 9 13.98 5.00 3.71
CA ASN A 9 13.70 5.04 5.15
C ASN A 9 12.70 3.96 5.61
N ASN A 10 11.83 3.48 4.72
CA ASN A 10 10.82 2.47 5.01
C ASN A 10 11.36 1.03 4.91
N ILE A 11 12.52 0.82 4.26
CA ILE A 11 13.11 -0.50 4.00
C ILE A 11 13.27 -1.36 5.27
N PRO A 12 13.82 -0.88 6.40
CA PRO A 12 14.02 -1.74 7.57
C PRO A 12 12.71 -2.31 8.12
N VAL A 13 11.64 -1.50 8.09
CA VAL A 13 10.31 -1.91 8.52
C VAL A 13 9.73 -2.91 7.53
N TRP A 14 9.80 -2.64 6.22
CA TRP A 14 9.29 -3.53 5.18
C TRP A 14 10.02 -4.88 5.18
N GLN A 15 11.34 -4.90 5.34
CA GLN A 15 12.11 -6.14 5.51
C GLN A 15 11.57 -6.96 6.68
N LYS A 16 11.38 -6.34 7.86
CA LYS A 16 10.88 -7.02 9.05
C LYS A 16 9.46 -7.58 8.84
N GLN A 17 8.54 -6.77 8.33
CA GLN A 17 7.12 -7.13 8.25
C GLN A 17 6.81 -8.05 7.06
N LEU A 18 7.55 -7.94 5.96
CA LEU A 18 7.30 -8.70 4.73
C LEU A 18 8.17 -9.96 4.58
N LYS A 19 9.14 -10.20 5.47
CA LYS A 19 10.07 -11.35 5.39
C LYS A 19 9.40 -12.71 5.12
N ARG A 20 8.17 -12.91 5.63
CA ARG A 20 7.43 -14.17 5.49
C ARG A 20 6.97 -14.49 4.07
N PHE A 21 7.03 -13.52 3.18
CA PHE A 21 6.61 -13.60 1.78
C PHE A 21 7.76 -13.94 0.83
N VAL A 22 9.02 -13.79 1.27
CA VAL A 22 10.21 -14.12 0.47
C VAL A 22 10.14 -15.58 0.02
N GLY A 23 10.33 -15.82 -1.28
CA GLY A 23 10.29 -17.14 -1.90
C GLY A 23 8.89 -17.71 -2.11
N LYS A 24 7.82 -17.07 -1.62
CA LYS A 24 6.43 -17.48 -1.85
C LYS A 24 5.84 -16.79 -3.08
N GLN A 25 4.84 -17.42 -3.68
CA GLN A 25 4.04 -16.76 -4.71
C GLN A 25 3.20 -15.65 -4.06
N VAL A 26 3.49 -14.41 -4.46
CA VAL A 26 2.96 -13.18 -3.87
C VAL A 26 2.38 -12.30 -4.97
N ASN A 27 1.15 -11.85 -4.78
CA ASN A 27 0.61 -10.74 -5.54
C ASN A 27 0.70 -9.49 -4.67
N ALA A 28 1.42 -8.46 -5.14
CA ALA A 28 1.48 -7.17 -4.48
C ALA A 28 0.80 -6.09 -5.33
N LEU A 29 0.12 -5.17 -4.66
CA LEU A 29 -0.51 -4.00 -5.25
C LEU A 29 0.09 -2.75 -4.63
N GLU A 30 0.38 -1.75 -5.46
CA GLU A 30 0.78 -0.41 -5.05
C GLU A 30 -0.16 0.62 -5.70
N ILE A 31 -0.61 1.58 -4.90
CA ILE A 31 -1.41 2.72 -5.33
C ILE A 31 -0.55 3.97 -5.07
N GLY A 32 -0.27 4.74 -6.12
CA GLY A 32 0.76 5.77 -6.12
C GLY A 32 2.12 5.13 -6.32
N SER A 33 2.57 5.06 -7.57
CA SER A 33 3.81 4.38 -7.95
C SER A 33 4.93 5.32 -8.33
N TYR A 34 4.63 6.55 -8.74
CA TYR A 34 5.61 7.57 -9.11
C TYR A 34 6.71 6.99 -10.03
N GLU A 35 7.98 7.04 -9.63
CA GLU A 35 9.13 6.49 -10.36
C GLU A 35 9.42 5.01 -10.07
N GLY A 36 8.63 4.37 -9.19
CA GLY A 36 8.61 2.92 -8.96
C GLY A 36 9.58 2.40 -7.91
N MET A 37 10.07 3.24 -6.99
CA MET A 37 11.14 2.86 -6.06
C MET A 37 10.73 1.71 -5.12
N SER A 38 9.57 1.83 -4.46
CA SER A 38 8.98 0.80 -3.60
C SER A 38 8.61 -0.46 -4.39
N ALA A 39 7.98 -0.31 -5.56
CA ALA A 39 7.64 -1.43 -6.45
C ALA A 39 8.88 -2.22 -6.90
N LEU A 40 9.95 -1.52 -7.30
CA LEU A 40 11.21 -2.14 -7.70
C LEU A 40 11.84 -2.87 -6.52
N TRP A 41 11.84 -2.27 -5.33
CA TRP A 41 12.36 -2.91 -4.13
C TRP A 41 11.57 -4.18 -3.78
N LEU A 42 10.23 -4.15 -3.86
CA LEU A 42 9.38 -5.32 -3.67
C LEU A 42 9.71 -6.43 -4.66
N LEU A 43 9.87 -6.10 -5.95
CA LEU A 43 10.23 -7.04 -7.01
C LEU A 43 11.57 -7.74 -6.75
N GLN A 44 12.56 -6.98 -6.27
CA GLN A 44 13.90 -7.49 -5.98
C GLN A 44 13.96 -8.33 -4.70
N ASN A 45 13.23 -7.95 -3.66
CA ASN A 45 13.46 -8.49 -2.31
C ASN A 45 12.34 -9.40 -1.79
N ILE A 46 11.10 -9.17 -2.21
CA ILE A 46 9.92 -9.88 -1.66
C ILE A 46 9.25 -10.78 -2.71
N LEU A 47 9.05 -10.28 -3.93
CA LEU A 47 8.38 -10.99 -5.04
C LEU A 47 9.37 -11.88 -5.82
N THR A 48 10.24 -12.57 -5.08
CA THR A 48 11.36 -13.36 -5.65
C THR A 48 10.88 -14.63 -6.35
N HIS A 49 9.73 -15.19 -5.95
CA HIS A 49 9.16 -16.35 -6.62
C HIS A 49 8.78 -16.04 -8.09
N PRO A 50 9.02 -16.95 -9.07
CA PRO A 50 8.77 -16.67 -10.50
C PRO A 50 7.31 -16.32 -10.85
N LYS A 51 6.36 -16.91 -10.10
CA LYS A 51 4.92 -16.65 -10.27
C LYS A 51 4.40 -15.42 -9.52
N SER A 52 5.25 -14.73 -8.76
CA SER A 52 4.84 -13.49 -8.10
C SER A 52 4.57 -12.39 -9.12
N ARG A 53 3.66 -11.47 -8.78
CA ARG A 53 3.22 -10.39 -9.67
C ARG A 53 3.08 -9.09 -8.90
N MET A 54 3.59 -8.02 -9.49
CA MET A 54 3.42 -6.65 -9.02
C MET A 54 2.33 -5.95 -9.84
N TYR A 55 1.48 -5.19 -9.17
CA TYR A 55 0.42 -4.40 -9.79
C TYR A 55 0.60 -2.97 -9.30
N CYS A 56 0.79 -2.04 -10.22
CA CYS A 56 1.05 -0.63 -9.93
C CYS A 56 -0.09 0.21 -10.48
N ILE A 57 -0.68 1.07 -9.66
CA ILE A 57 -1.72 2.01 -10.07
C ILE A 57 -1.18 3.41 -9.86
N ASP A 58 -1.20 4.22 -10.92
CA ASP A 58 -0.86 5.64 -10.81
C ASP A 58 -1.59 6.42 -11.90
N SER A 59 -2.09 7.61 -11.57
CA SER A 59 -2.77 8.45 -12.55
C SER A 59 -1.78 9.20 -13.45
N PHE A 60 -0.58 9.48 -12.94
CA PHE A 60 0.42 10.39 -13.51
C PHE A 60 -0.18 11.75 -13.91
N GLU A 61 -1.21 12.22 -13.20
CA GLU A 61 -1.93 13.46 -13.53
C GLU A 61 -1.01 14.70 -13.49
N ASP A 62 -0.05 14.72 -12.57
CA ASP A 62 0.93 15.81 -12.43
C ASP A 62 2.13 15.69 -13.40
N ASP A 63 2.28 14.56 -14.09
CA ASP A 63 3.39 14.30 -15.02
C ASP A 63 3.10 14.80 -16.44
N LYS A 64 2.91 16.12 -16.59
CA LYS A 64 2.53 16.75 -17.87
C LYS A 64 3.49 16.44 -19.03
N LYS A 65 4.76 16.14 -18.72
CA LYS A 65 5.82 15.86 -19.71
C LYS A 65 6.10 14.38 -19.89
N GLY A 66 5.44 13.49 -19.14
CA GLY A 66 5.68 12.04 -19.18
C GLY A 66 7.05 11.62 -18.63
N ILE A 67 7.73 12.50 -17.89
CA ILE A 67 9.09 12.25 -17.39
C ILE A 67 9.04 11.21 -16.28
N ILE A 68 8.12 11.35 -15.34
CA ILE A 68 7.97 10.43 -14.20
C ILE A 68 7.59 9.04 -14.70
N MET A 69 6.60 8.96 -15.60
CA MET A 69 6.16 7.69 -16.19
C MET A 69 7.29 7.02 -16.99
N ASN A 70 8.06 7.79 -17.77
CA ASN A 70 9.21 7.24 -18.50
C ASN A 70 10.31 6.75 -17.54
N THR A 71 10.59 7.49 -16.46
CA THR A 71 11.52 7.05 -15.41
C THR A 71 11.04 5.76 -14.75
N PHE A 72 9.75 5.65 -14.40
CA PHE A 72 9.14 4.42 -13.89
C PHE A 72 9.39 3.25 -14.84
N GLN A 73 9.04 3.40 -16.12
CA GLN A 73 9.19 2.33 -17.11
C GLN A 73 10.64 1.88 -17.26
N ASN A 74 11.58 2.83 -17.30
CA ASN A 74 13.02 2.53 -17.39
C ASN A 74 13.53 1.79 -16.14
N ASN A 75 13.12 2.22 -14.94
CA ASN A 75 13.51 1.56 -13.69
C ASN A 75 12.92 0.13 -13.60
N MET A 76 11.71 -0.07 -14.13
CA MET A 76 10.97 -1.33 -14.02
C MET A 76 11.24 -2.30 -15.17
N GLU A 77 11.94 -1.89 -16.24
CA GLU A 77 12.20 -2.70 -17.43
C GLU A 77 12.81 -4.08 -17.12
N PRO A 78 13.75 -4.26 -16.17
CA PRO A 78 14.27 -5.58 -15.81
C PRO A 78 13.19 -6.57 -15.32
N PHE A 79 12.03 -6.07 -14.90
CA PHE A 79 10.92 -6.85 -14.37
C PHE A 79 9.65 -6.77 -15.22
N LYS A 80 9.73 -6.32 -16.48
CA LYS A 80 8.58 -6.10 -17.39
C LYS A 80 7.58 -7.26 -17.46
N SER A 81 8.04 -8.51 -17.34
CA SER A 81 7.18 -9.70 -17.36
C SER A 81 6.50 -10.02 -16.01
N LYS A 82 6.91 -9.35 -14.93
CA LYS A 82 6.45 -9.57 -13.56
C LYS A 82 5.54 -8.46 -13.01
N TYR A 83 5.45 -7.30 -13.68
CA TYR A 83 4.56 -6.23 -13.24
C TYR A 83 3.48 -5.88 -14.27
N LYS A 84 2.42 -5.21 -13.80
CA LYS A 84 1.42 -4.54 -14.64
C LYS A 84 1.21 -3.13 -14.12
N LEU A 85 1.28 -2.14 -15.02
CA LEU A 85 0.97 -0.75 -14.72
C LEU A 85 -0.44 -0.43 -15.20
N PHE A 86 -1.25 0.15 -14.32
CA PHE A 86 -2.58 0.66 -14.61
C PHE A 86 -2.56 2.18 -14.49
N LYS A 87 -2.68 2.86 -15.64
CA LYS A 87 -2.75 4.32 -15.65
C LYS A 87 -4.19 4.77 -15.39
N GLY A 88 -4.41 5.51 -14.31
CA GLY A 88 -5.71 6.09 -13.98
C GLY A 88 -5.94 6.27 -12.49
N LYS A 89 -7.12 6.79 -12.13
CA LYS A 89 -7.52 6.97 -10.74
C LYS A 89 -7.73 5.61 -10.07
N SER A 90 -7.17 5.46 -8.87
CA SER A 90 -7.30 4.24 -8.06
C SER A 90 -8.75 3.85 -7.81
N SER A 91 -9.60 4.84 -7.54
CA SER A 91 -11.05 4.66 -7.39
C SER A 91 -11.63 3.84 -8.54
N ASP A 92 -11.25 4.12 -9.79
CA ASP A 92 -11.79 3.41 -10.96
C ASP A 92 -11.06 2.10 -11.23
N ILE A 93 -9.73 2.11 -11.13
CA ILE A 93 -8.90 0.94 -11.43
C ILE A 93 -9.17 -0.22 -10.47
N LEU A 94 -9.35 0.04 -9.18
CA LEU A 94 -9.65 -0.99 -8.17
C LEU A 94 -10.97 -1.74 -8.43
N LYS A 95 -11.91 -1.11 -9.15
CA LYS A 95 -13.20 -1.69 -9.56
C LYS A 95 -13.12 -2.45 -10.88
N THR A 96 -11.98 -2.49 -11.55
CA THR A 96 -11.86 -3.19 -12.85
C THR A 96 -12.03 -4.70 -12.68
N PRO A 97 -12.62 -5.41 -13.66
CA PRO A 97 -12.80 -6.86 -13.59
C PRO A 97 -11.50 -7.64 -13.35
N GLN A 98 -10.37 -7.11 -13.82
CA GLN A 98 -9.06 -7.72 -13.62
C GLN A 98 -8.63 -7.68 -12.15
N LEU A 99 -8.78 -6.54 -11.46
CA LEU A 99 -8.41 -6.41 -10.06
C LEU A 99 -9.41 -7.10 -9.14
N LEU A 100 -10.72 -7.05 -9.44
CA LEU A 100 -11.75 -7.75 -8.66
C LEU A 100 -11.54 -9.28 -8.63
N LYS A 101 -10.96 -9.86 -9.69
CA LYS A 101 -10.60 -11.29 -9.76
C LYS A 101 -9.25 -11.61 -9.14
N THR A 102 -8.46 -10.62 -8.75
CA THR A 102 -7.13 -10.79 -8.16
C THR A 102 -7.21 -10.62 -6.65
N LYS A 103 -6.51 -11.49 -5.91
CA LYS A 103 -6.33 -11.35 -4.47
C LYS A 103 -4.87 -11.08 -4.15
N PHE A 104 -4.64 -10.17 -3.21
CA PHE A 104 -3.31 -9.64 -2.88
C PHE A 104 -2.83 -10.11 -1.51
N ASP A 105 -1.54 -10.37 -1.41
CA ASP A 105 -0.84 -10.71 -0.18
C ASP A 105 -0.27 -9.45 0.49
N VAL A 106 0.10 -8.45 -0.32
CA VAL A 106 0.61 -7.15 0.11
C VAL A 106 -0.10 -6.05 -0.68
N ILE A 107 -0.59 -5.01 0.00
CA ILE A 107 -1.07 -3.80 -0.64
C ILE A 107 -0.40 -2.59 0.03
N TYR A 108 0.08 -1.66 -0.77
CA TYR A 108 0.66 -0.38 -0.33
C TYR A 108 -0.15 0.78 -0.90
N ILE A 109 -0.55 1.72 -0.04
CA ILE A 109 -1.33 2.92 -0.38
C ILE A 109 -0.46 4.14 -0.09
N ASP A 110 -0.10 4.83 -1.17
CA ASP A 110 0.75 6.03 -1.23
C ASP A 110 0.30 6.95 -2.39
N GLY A 111 -1.01 6.99 -2.60
CA GLY A 111 -1.65 7.67 -3.72
C GLY A 111 -1.93 9.14 -3.41
N ASN A 112 -3.20 9.53 -3.52
CA ASN A 112 -3.59 10.90 -3.19
C ASN A 112 -3.67 11.09 -1.67
N HIS A 113 -3.06 12.15 -1.12
CA HIS A 113 -2.99 12.37 0.32
C HIS A 113 -4.27 12.97 0.93
N HIS A 114 -5.27 13.36 0.12
CA HIS A 114 -6.54 13.82 0.65
C HIS A 114 -7.27 12.68 1.35
N SER A 115 -7.71 12.92 2.58
CA SER A 115 -8.36 11.95 3.45
C SER A 115 -9.47 11.15 2.75
N ARG A 116 -10.34 11.80 1.98
CA ARG A 116 -11.43 11.12 1.26
C ARG A 116 -10.93 10.04 0.29
N HIS A 117 -9.81 10.30 -0.40
CA HIS A 117 -9.25 9.38 -1.39
C HIS A 117 -8.49 8.25 -0.70
N VAL A 118 -7.74 8.55 0.36
CA VAL A 118 -7.10 7.54 1.20
C VAL A 118 -8.13 6.57 1.79
N LEU A 119 -9.28 7.07 2.26
CA LEU A 119 -10.33 6.22 2.82
C LEU A 119 -10.97 5.33 1.75
N GLU A 120 -11.27 5.90 0.57
CA GLU A 120 -11.82 5.15 -0.57
C GLU A 120 -10.86 4.03 -1.02
N ASP A 121 -9.57 4.34 -1.17
CA ASP A 121 -8.52 3.38 -1.49
C ASP A 121 -8.41 2.30 -0.42
N ALA A 122 -8.44 2.66 0.87
CA ALA A 122 -8.37 1.72 1.98
C ALA A 122 -9.50 0.67 1.91
N VAL A 123 -10.75 1.14 1.74
CA VAL A 123 -11.94 0.28 1.70
C VAL A 123 -11.89 -0.65 0.48
N LEU A 124 -11.60 -0.11 -0.71
CA LEU A 124 -11.55 -0.87 -1.95
C LEU A 124 -10.38 -1.89 -1.94
N ALA A 125 -9.19 -1.46 -1.51
CA ALA A 125 -8.02 -2.33 -1.40
C ALA A 125 -8.24 -3.46 -0.38
N PHE A 126 -8.84 -3.18 0.77
CA PHE A 126 -9.05 -4.18 1.82
C PHE A 126 -9.95 -5.34 1.36
N ALA A 127 -10.91 -5.08 0.46
CA ALA A 127 -11.73 -6.12 -0.15
C ALA A 127 -10.93 -7.08 -1.06
N LEU A 128 -9.83 -6.60 -1.64
CA LEU A 128 -8.93 -7.39 -2.49
C LEU A 128 -7.82 -8.10 -1.68
N LEU A 129 -7.61 -7.69 -0.42
CA LEU A 129 -6.61 -8.26 0.46
C LEU A 129 -7.01 -9.65 0.98
N LYS A 130 -6.08 -10.61 0.87
CA LYS A 130 -6.24 -11.96 1.40
C LYS A 130 -6.28 -11.97 2.94
N PRO A 131 -6.92 -12.98 3.55
CA PRO A 131 -6.62 -13.37 4.92
C PRO A 131 -5.11 -13.46 5.14
N LYS A 132 -4.61 -12.91 6.26
CA LYS A 132 -3.17 -12.80 6.57
C LYS A 132 -2.36 -11.94 5.60
N GLY A 133 -3.02 -11.20 4.71
CA GLY A 133 -2.38 -10.19 3.88
C GLY A 133 -1.97 -8.95 4.69
N ILE A 134 -1.01 -8.21 4.16
CA ILE A 134 -0.51 -6.95 4.73
C ILE A 134 -1.06 -5.77 3.92
N LEU A 135 -1.56 -4.75 4.62
CA LEU A 135 -1.91 -3.45 4.05
C LEU A 135 -1.07 -2.37 4.73
N ILE A 136 -0.46 -1.51 3.93
CA ILE A 136 0.47 -0.47 4.34
C ILE A 136 -0.10 0.87 3.89
N PHE A 137 -0.15 1.84 4.79
CA PHE A 137 -0.48 3.23 4.53
C PHE A 137 0.77 4.09 4.72
N ASP A 138 1.10 4.92 3.73
CA ASP A 138 2.13 5.95 3.88
C ASP A 138 1.58 7.23 4.53
N ASP A 139 2.49 8.15 4.88
CA ASP A 139 2.17 9.51 5.32
C ASP A 139 1.25 9.68 6.55
N TYR A 140 1.19 8.68 7.43
CA TYR A 140 0.33 8.73 8.62
C TYR A 140 0.66 9.88 9.58
N THR A 141 1.95 10.24 9.70
CA THR A 141 2.41 11.36 10.53
C THR A 141 3.07 12.49 9.73
N ASN A 142 2.78 12.61 8.43
CA ASN A 142 3.41 13.60 7.55
C ASN A 142 2.81 15.02 7.71
N SER A 143 1.55 15.14 8.13
CA SER A 143 0.87 16.44 8.14
C SER A 143 1.25 17.29 9.36
N LYS A 144 1.69 18.53 9.11
CA LYS A 144 1.76 19.57 10.15
C LYS A 144 0.38 20.08 10.58
N ASP A 145 -0.59 20.05 9.66
CA ASP A 145 -1.98 20.49 9.88
C ASP A 145 -2.97 19.32 9.69
N HIS A 146 -3.89 19.15 10.64
CA HIS A 146 -4.95 18.12 10.57
C HIS A 146 -6.16 18.61 9.75
N ASP A 147 -5.99 18.81 8.45
CA ASP A 147 -7.07 19.15 7.51
C ASP A 147 -7.43 17.99 6.56
N ASN A 148 -8.25 18.26 5.54
CA ASN A 148 -8.68 17.23 4.58
C ASN A 148 -7.58 16.73 3.62
N ARG A 149 -6.39 17.34 3.62
CA ARG A 149 -5.19 16.92 2.88
C ARG A 149 -4.29 16.01 3.71
N CYS A 150 -4.65 15.78 4.97
CA CYS A 150 -4.00 14.84 5.85
C CYS A 150 -4.54 13.41 5.60
N PRO A 151 -3.68 12.40 5.42
CA PRO A 151 -4.11 10.99 5.36
C PRO A 151 -4.64 10.46 6.70
N LYS A 152 -4.17 11.00 7.83
CA LYS A 152 -4.41 10.46 9.17
C LYS A 152 -5.90 10.25 9.52
N PRO A 153 -6.83 11.22 9.29
CA PRO A 153 -8.24 11.01 9.61
C PRO A 153 -8.86 9.84 8.87
N ALA A 154 -8.44 9.61 7.62
CA ALA A 154 -8.91 8.48 6.81
C ALA A 154 -8.40 7.15 7.37
N ILE A 155 -7.11 7.10 7.69
CA ILE A 155 -6.46 5.91 8.24
C ILE A 155 -7.10 5.58 9.58
N ASP A 156 -7.27 6.55 10.47
CA ASP A 156 -7.93 6.36 11.78
C ASP A 156 -9.38 5.86 11.61
N ALA A 157 -10.15 6.45 10.70
CA ALA A 157 -11.52 6.02 10.40
C ALA A 157 -11.57 4.56 9.91
N PHE A 158 -10.68 4.20 8.99
CA PHE A 158 -10.55 2.83 8.50
C PHE A 158 -10.16 1.86 9.62
N LEU A 159 -9.15 2.19 10.43
CA LEU A 159 -8.70 1.34 11.53
C LEU A 159 -9.82 1.06 12.53
N ASN A 160 -10.62 2.08 12.85
CA ASN A 160 -11.78 1.95 13.74
C ASN A 160 -12.88 1.10 13.12
N ALA A 161 -13.25 1.36 11.86
CA ALA A 161 -14.33 0.64 11.17
C ALA A 161 -14.01 -0.86 10.98
N TYR A 162 -12.74 -1.18 10.67
CA TYR A 162 -12.29 -2.54 10.40
C TYR A 162 -11.61 -3.22 11.60
N ALA A 163 -11.72 -2.65 12.80
CA ALA A 163 -10.97 -3.09 13.98
C ALA A 163 -11.07 -4.61 14.22
N ASN A 164 -12.25 -5.19 14.08
CA ASN A 164 -12.45 -6.63 14.31
C ASN A 164 -11.76 -7.53 13.27
N GLU A 165 -11.47 -7.00 12.09
CA GLU A 165 -10.88 -7.72 10.96
C GLU A 165 -9.37 -7.53 10.82
N ILE A 166 -8.78 -6.58 11.56
CA ILE A 166 -7.37 -6.21 11.40
C ILE A 166 -6.57 -6.32 12.70
N LYS A 167 -5.25 -6.41 12.54
CA LYS A 167 -4.26 -6.23 13.58
C LYS A 167 -3.26 -5.18 13.11
N VAL A 168 -3.13 -4.05 13.81
CA VAL A 168 -2.03 -3.11 13.57
C VAL A 168 -0.74 -3.74 14.08
N ILE A 169 0.27 -3.80 13.23
CA ILE A 169 1.57 -4.43 13.51
C ILE A 169 2.73 -3.42 13.51
N TYR A 170 2.47 -2.20 13.04
CA TYR A 170 3.40 -1.08 13.08
C TYR A 170 2.61 0.24 12.94
N SER A 171 3.01 1.27 13.69
CA SER A 171 2.44 2.62 13.60
C SER A 171 3.52 3.65 13.94
N ARG A 172 4.00 4.36 12.92
CA ARG A 172 4.87 5.55 12.98
C ARG A 172 4.56 6.40 11.74
N TRP A 173 5.57 6.76 10.95
CA TRP A 173 5.40 7.36 9.62
C TRP A 173 4.39 6.60 8.75
N GLN A 174 4.52 5.26 8.73
CA GLN A 174 3.56 4.36 8.11
C GLN A 174 2.69 3.68 9.17
N VAL A 175 1.48 3.31 8.76
CA VAL A 175 0.67 2.32 9.46
C VAL A 175 0.66 1.02 8.67
N ILE A 176 1.01 -0.08 9.33
CA ILE A 176 0.98 -1.42 8.72
C ILE A 176 0.00 -2.28 9.49
N ILE A 177 -0.93 -2.89 8.77
CA ILE A 177 -1.91 -3.83 9.32
C ILE A 177 -1.76 -5.21 8.68
N GLU A 178 -2.10 -6.23 9.47
CA GLU A 178 -2.39 -7.57 8.97
C GLU A 178 -3.90 -7.80 9.00
N LYS A 179 -4.46 -8.26 7.88
CA LYS A 179 -5.84 -8.76 7.85
C LYS A 179 -5.93 -10.09 8.57
N ARG A 180 -6.86 -10.21 9.51
CA ARG A 180 -7.07 -11.44 10.26
C ARG A 180 -7.64 -12.53 9.36
N SER A 181 -7.40 -13.78 9.76
CA SER A 181 -8.00 -14.93 9.08
C SER A 181 -9.49 -15.08 9.38
N LYS A 182 -9.92 -14.59 10.55
CA LYS A 182 -11.30 -14.49 11.00
C LYS A 182 -11.47 -13.21 11.81
N PRO A 183 -12.62 -12.52 11.71
CA PRO A 183 -12.93 -11.40 12.60
C PRO A 183 -12.95 -11.81 14.07
N ILE A 184 -12.68 -10.88 14.98
CA ILE A 184 -12.87 -11.07 16.42
C ILE A 184 -14.30 -10.65 16.80
N ASN A 185 -14.99 -11.45 17.62
CA ASN A 185 -16.38 -11.23 18.00
C ASN A 185 -16.57 -10.29 19.21
N SER A 186 -15.52 -10.04 20.00
CA SER A 186 -15.55 -9.16 21.15
C SER A 186 -14.23 -8.43 21.32
N ARG A 187 -14.27 -7.09 21.33
CA ARG A 187 -13.18 -6.25 21.79
C ARG A 187 -13.68 -5.38 22.95
N PRO A 188 -12.89 -5.21 24.01
CA PRO A 188 -13.09 -4.10 24.93
C PRO A 188 -13.13 -2.79 24.13
N CYS A 189 -13.97 -1.82 24.52
CA CYS A 189 -13.99 -0.48 23.93
C CYS A 189 -12.75 0.34 24.38
N TYR A 190 -11.57 -0.24 24.20
CA TYR A 190 -10.28 0.43 24.38
C TYR A 190 -9.62 0.44 23.01
N SER A 191 -9.29 1.64 22.55
CA SER A 191 -8.57 1.88 21.31
C SER A 191 -7.16 1.29 21.43
N GLU A 192 -7.01 0.00 21.13
CA GLU A 192 -5.70 -0.67 21.02
C GLU A 192 -4.76 0.03 20.00
N PHE A 193 -5.27 1.00 19.24
CA PHE A 193 -4.52 1.81 18.28
C PHE A 193 -3.61 2.86 18.93
N TRP A 194 -3.75 3.12 20.23
CA TRP A 194 -2.93 4.07 20.97
C TRP A 194 -2.27 3.40 22.18
N PRO A 195 -1.19 2.60 22.00
CA PRO A 195 -0.27 2.44 23.10
C PRO A 195 0.22 3.84 23.47
N GLU A 196 0.00 4.25 24.72
CA GLU A 196 0.48 5.55 25.22
C GLU A 196 1.94 5.77 24.80
N PRO A 197 2.32 7.00 24.44
CA PRO A 197 3.71 7.32 24.20
C PRO A 197 4.49 6.97 25.47
N LYS A 198 5.39 5.99 25.37
CA LYS A 198 6.41 5.74 26.38
C LYS A 198 7.48 6.81 26.33
#